data_AF-A0A4Y7KNE3-F1
#
_entry.id   AF-A0A4Y7KNE3-F1
#
_cell.length_a   1.000
_cell.length_b   1.000
_cell.length_c   1.000
_cell.angle_alpha   90.00
_cell.angle_beta   90.00
_cell.angle_gamma   90.00
#
_symmetry.space_group_name_H-M   'P 1'
#
loop_
_entity.id
_entity.type
_entity.pdbx_description
1 polymer ?
#
loop_
_entity_poly.entity_id
_entity_poly.type
_entity_poly.pdbx_seq_one_letter_code
_entity_poly.pdbx_strand_id
1 'polypeptide(L)'
;MIDHVRHSPVVGYETETIPLENSSLWKTLGKTYETWICPLVHSLIEHTDDMILRLCQDIVLMKDELAELLLSHVLVNLARTKGSQVDLCKLISSLVQENIFTESNELMKSVQIMLDALNETRLYHVMERGRTSSAPLKRDSPKVAAKQALY
;
A
#
# COMPACT_ATOMS: atom_id res chain seq x y z
N MET A 1 -14.45 -44.73 35.06
CA MET A 1 -15.25 -43.72 34.35
C MET A 1 -14.95 -42.37 34.98
N ILE A 2 -14.10 -41.59 34.33
CA ILE A 2 -14.04 -40.12 34.20
C ILE A 2 -12.69 -39.87 33.50
N ASP A 3 -12.75 -39.85 32.17
CA ASP A 3 -11.80 -39.11 31.35
C ASP A 3 -12.00 -37.61 31.62
N HIS A 4 -10.94 -36.80 31.64
CA HIS A 4 -10.87 -35.63 30.76
C HIS A 4 -9.53 -34.88 30.82
N VAL A 5 -8.93 -34.83 29.64
CA VAL A 5 -8.20 -33.70 29.04
C VAL A 5 -6.81 -33.39 29.60
N ARG A 6 -5.85 -34.14 29.05
CA ARG A 6 -4.51 -33.58 28.78
C ARG A 6 -4.69 -32.31 27.95
N HIS A 7 -4.32 -31.18 28.53
CA HIS A 7 -4.14 -29.93 27.80
C HIS A 7 -3.00 -30.12 26.81
N SER A 8 -3.32 -30.27 25.53
CA SER A 8 -2.33 -30.10 24.47
C SER A 8 -1.79 -28.67 24.51
N PRO A 9 -0.49 -28.45 24.31
CA PRO A 9 0.01 -27.10 24.11
C PRO A 9 -0.53 -26.60 22.78
N VAL A 10 -1.14 -25.41 22.82
CA VAL A 10 -1.44 -24.62 21.63
C VAL A 10 -0.10 -24.34 20.97
N VAL A 11 0.19 -25.06 19.87
CA VAL A 11 1.31 -24.74 18.98
C VAL A 11 0.92 -23.43 18.31
N GLY A 12 1.41 -22.32 18.87
CA GLY A 12 1.46 -21.06 18.14
C GLY A 12 2.36 -21.30 16.93
N TYR A 13 1.77 -21.35 15.76
CA TYR A 13 2.51 -21.21 14.51
C TYR A 13 2.98 -19.75 14.47
N GLU A 14 4.14 -19.48 15.03
CA GLU A 14 4.89 -18.28 14.66
C GLU A 14 5.25 -18.46 13.18
N THR A 15 4.38 -17.99 12.29
CA THR A 15 4.72 -17.81 10.89
C THR A 15 5.78 -16.72 10.87
N GLU A 16 7.05 -17.12 10.76
CA GLU A 16 8.16 -16.20 10.52
C GLU A 16 7.76 -15.27 9.37
N THR A 17 7.55 -13.99 9.70
CA THR A 17 7.17 -12.99 8.71
C THR A 17 8.36 -12.79 7.78
N ILE A 18 8.16 -13.05 6.49
CA ILE A 18 9.21 -12.85 5.50
C ILE A 18 9.42 -11.34 5.37
N PRO A 19 10.63 -10.81 5.64
CA PRO A 19 10.88 -9.37 5.56
C PRO A 19 10.65 -8.83 4.15
N LEU A 20 10.23 -7.58 4.03
CA LEU A 20 9.91 -6.96 2.75
C LEU A 20 11.13 -6.90 1.81
N GLU A 21 12.33 -6.72 2.37
CA GLU A 21 13.61 -6.68 1.66
C GLU A 21 13.95 -8.03 1.01
N ASN A 22 13.33 -9.12 1.47
CA ASN A 22 13.63 -10.45 0.97
C ASN A 22 13.00 -10.67 -0.41
N SER A 23 13.83 -10.72 -1.45
CA SER A 23 13.40 -10.98 -2.84
C SER A 23 12.53 -12.22 -2.99
N SER A 24 12.68 -13.25 -2.15
CA SER A 24 11.83 -14.45 -2.20
C SER A 24 10.36 -14.14 -1.95
N LEU A 25 10.02 -13.07 -1.20
CA LEU A 25 8.65 -12.61 -1.00
C LEU A 25 8.02 -12.18 -2.34
N TRP A 26 8.78 -11.44 -3.14
CA TRP A 26 8.35 -10.83 -4.40
C TRP A 26 8.32 -11.81 -5.57
N LYS A 27 9.19 -12.83 -5.56
CA LYS A 27 9.21 -13.86 -6.60
C LYS A 27 7.89 -14.62 -6.66
N THR A 28 7.41 -14.81 -7.88
CA THR A 28 6.20 -15.57 -8.23
C THR A 28 6.49 -16.99 -8.68
N LEU A 29 7.73 -17.28 -9.11
CA LEU A 29 8.13 -18.59 -9.62
C LEU A 29 7.85 -19.69 -8.58
N GLY A 30 7.09 -20.70 -9.01
CA GLY A 30 6.73 -21.84 -8.15
C GLY A 30 5.65 -21.53 -7.10
N LYS A 31 5.02 -20.35 -7.12
CA LYS A 31 3.92 -19.98 -6.22
C LYS A 31 2.58 -19.94 -6.96
N THR A 32 1.51 -20.25 -6.24
CA THR A 32 0.15 -19.89 -6.67
C THR A 32 -0.06 -18.38 -6.45
N TYR A 33 -1.11 -17.82 -7.06
CA TYR A 33 -1.44 -16.41 -6.86
C TYR A 33 -1.67 -16.07 -5.38
N GLU A 34 -2.51 -16.84 -4.68
CA GLU A 34 -2.79 -16.69 -3.24
C GLU A 34 -1.51 -16.73 -2.39
N THR A 35 -0.65 -17.73 -2.62
CA THR A 35 0.60 -17.91 -1.85
C THR A 35 1.65 -16.85 -2.17
N TRP A 36 1.44 -16.03 -3.20
CA TRP A 36 2.26 -14.86 -3.51
C TRP A 36 1.64 -13.56 -2.97
N ILE A 37 0.37 -13.28 -3.29
CA ILE A 37 -0.26 -11.99 -2.97
C ILE A 37 -0.50 -11.81 -1.47
N CYS A 38 -0.95 -12.85 -0.77
CA CYS A 38 -1.31 -12.73 0.65
C CYS A 38 -0.09 -12.39 1.52
N PRO A 39 1.04 -13.13 1.44
CA PRO A 39 2.23 -12.79 2.22
C PRO A 39 2.83 -11.45 1.84
N LEU A 40 2.81 -11.10 0.54
CA LEU A 40 3.33 -9.82 0.05
C LEU A 40 2.54 -8.64 0.65
N VAL A 41 1.20 -8.69 0.58
CA VAL A 41 0.35 -7.62 1.10
C VAL A 41 0.40 -7.56 2.63
N HIS A 42 0.45 -8.71 3.30
CA HIS A 42 0.67 -8.78 4.74
C HIS A 42 1.96 -8.02 5.14
N SER A 43 3.09 -8.32 4.48
CA SER A 43 4.36 -7.64 4.76
C SER A 43 4.29 -6.14 4.43
N LEU A 44 3.68 -5.74 3.33
CA LEU A 44 3.54 -4.33 2.98
C LEU A 44 2.71 -3.53 4.01
N ILE A 45 1.67 -4.14 4.58
CA ILE A 45 0.83 -3.52 5.63
C ILE A 45 1.66 -3.16 6.87
N GLU A 46 2.72 -3.93 7.19
CA GLU A 46 3.60 -3.65 8.33
C GLU A 46 4.25 -2.28 8.27
N HIS A 47 4.41 -1.74 7.06
CA HIS A 47 5.05 -0.45 6.82
C HIS A 47 4.06 0.71 6.68
N THR A 48 2.76 0.47 6.85
CA THR A 48 1.71 1.48 6.76
C THR A 48 1.42 2.13 8.12
N ASP A 49 1.12 3.43 8.09
CA ASP A 49 0.68 4.19 9.28
C ASP A 49 -0.86 4.21 9.43
N ASP A 50 -1.59 3.57 8.51
CA ASP A 50 -3.05 3.57 8.49
C ASP A 50 -3.62 2.48 9.40
N MET A 51 -4.33 2.90 10.46
CA MET A 51 -4.93 2.00 11.43
C MET A 51 -5.87 0.96 10.79
N ILE A 52 -6.62 1.34 9.74
CA ILE A 52 -7.54 0.42 9.08
C ILE A 52 -6.75 -0.65 8.32
N LEU A 53 -5.70 -0.25 7.59
CA LEU A 53 -4.82 -1.21 6.91
C LEU A 53 -4.14 -2.15 7.91
N ARG A 54 -3.65 -1.62 9.04
CA ARG A 54 -3.03 -2.41 10.12
C ARG A 54 -3.98 -3.45 10.72
N LEU A 55 -5.28 -3.15 10.86
CA LEU A 55 -6.28 -4.11 11.34
C LEU A 55 -6.55 -5.24 10.33
N CYS A 56 -6.28 -5.01 9.04
CA CYS A 56 -6.45 -6.02 8.00
C CYS A 56 -5.25 -6.96 7.85
N GLN A 57 -4.15 -6.75 8.58
CA GLN A 57 -2.89 -7.46 8.39
C GLN A 57 -3.05 -8.99 8.43
N ASP A 58 -3.65 -9.56 9.48
CA ASP A 58 -3.85 -11.01 9.55
C ASP A 58 -4.96 -11.50 8.61
N ILE A 59 -5.94 -10.63 8.33
CA ILE A 59 -7.12 -10.99 7.52
C ILE A 59 -6.71 -11.24 6.07
N VAL A 60 -5.72 -10.52 5.53
CA VAL A 60 -5.24 -10.75 4.16
C VAL A 60 -4.60 -12.12 3.97
N LEU A 61 -4.13 -12.79 5.03
CA LEU A 61 -3.63 -14.16 4.96
C LEU A 61 -4.76 -15.19 4.85
N MET A 62 -6.00 -14.82 5.20
CA MET A 62 -7.15 -15.71 5.15
C MET A 62 -7.98 -15.57 3.87
N LYS A 63 -7.79 -14.50 3.12
CA LYS A 63 -8.62 -14.16 1.96
C LYS A 63 -7.83 -13.39 0.90
N ASP A 64 -7.47 -14.06 -0.19
CA ASP A 64 -6.67 -13.51 -1.27
C ASP A 64 -7.35 -12.35 -2.01
N GLU A 65 -8.68 -12.37 -2.13
CA GLU A 65 -9.40 -11.24 -2.75
C GLU A 65 -9.30 -9.96 -1.91
N LEU A 66 -9.15 -10.09 -0.59
CA LEU A 66 -8.88 -8.95 0.27
C LEU A 66 -7.44 -8.45 0.09
N ALA A 67 -6.47 -9.36 0.00
CA ALA A 67 -5.09 -9.00 -0.28
C ALA A 67 -4.97 -8.23 -1.60
N GLU A 68 -5.61 -8.75 -2.66
CA GLU A 68 -5.69 -8.13 -3.98
C GLU A 68 -6.26 -6.71 -3.93
N LEU A 69 -7.41 -6.53 -3.26
CA LEU A 69 -8.05 -5.23 -3.09
C LEU A 69 -7.16 -4.24 -2.30
N LEU A 70 -6.51 -4.72 -1.24
CA LEU A 70 -5.74 -3.85 -0.35
C LEU A 70 -4.37 -3.49 -0.91
N LEU A 71 -3.83 -4.23 -1.88
CA LEU A 71 -2.53 -3.90 -2.49
C LEU A 71 -2.45 -2.44 -2.95
N SER A 72 -3.46 -1.97 -3.69
CA SER A 72 -3.49 -0.59 -4.19
C SER A 72 -3.57 0.44 -3.06
N HIS A 73 -4.40 0.18 -2.05
CA HIS A 73 -4.57 1.04 -0.89
C HIS A 73 -3.28 1.15 -0.06
N VAL A 74 -2.57 0.03 0.09
CA VAL A 74 -1.29 -0.03 0.78
C VAL A 74 -0.22 0.74 0.02
N LEU A 75 -0.07 0.53 -1.29
CA LEU A 75 0.91 1.27 -2.10
C LEU A 75 0.64 2.78 -2.11
N VAL A 76 -0.63 3.19 -2.20
CA VAL A 76 -1.02 4.61 -2.10
C VAL A 76 -0.67 5.18 -0.72
N ASN A 77 -0.92 4.43 0.36
CA ASN A 77 -0.59 4.86 1.72
C ASN A 77 0.93 5.08 1.88
N LEU A 78 1.74 4.11 1.44
CA LEU A 78 3.20 4.18 1.49
C LEU A 78 3.74 5.35 0.65
N ALA A 79 3.22 5.55 -0.57
CA ALA A 79 3.64 6.63 -1.45
C ALA A 79 3.28 8.03 -0.94
N ARG A 80 2.25 8.14 -0.09
CA ARG A 80 1.80 9.42 0.49
C ARG A 80 2.67 9.88 1.65
N THR A 81 3.24 8.95 2.41
CA THR A 81 3.96 9.27 3.64
C THR A 81 5.25 10.03 3.32
N LYS A 82 5.26 11.34 3.61
CA LYS A 82 6.41 12.22 3.37
C LYS A 82 7.47 11.96 4.44
N GLY A 83 8.70 11.57 4.05
CA GLY A 83 9.82 11.41 4.99
C GLY A 83 10.65 10.13 4.79
N SER A 84 10.93 9.39 5.86
CA SER A 84 11.82 8.20 5.87
C SER A 84 11.38 7.06 4.92
N GLN A 85 10.17 7.15 4.37
CA GLN A 85 9.60 6.19 3.43
C GLN A 85 10.13 6.37 1.98
N VAL A 86 10.89 7.44 1.67
CA VAL A 86 11.48 7.61 0.33
C VAL A 86 12.38 6.43 -0.04
N ASP A 87 13.15 5.91 0.90
CA ASP A 87 14.02 4.76 0.66
C ASP A 87 13.22 3.46 0.60
N LEU A 88 12.10 3.34 1.32
CA LEU A 88 11.17 2.22 1.18
C LEU A 88 10.51 2.20 -0.21
N CYS A 89 10.04 3.35 -0.72
CA CYS A 89 9.45 3.42 -2.05
C CYS A 89 10.46 3.07 -3.15
N LYS A 90 11.74 3.46 -2.99
CA LYS A 90 12.82 3.04 -3.90
C LYS A 90 13.03 1.53 -3.84
N LEU A 91 13.12 0.96 -2.63
CA LEU A 91 13.25 -0.48 -2.42
C LEU A 91 12.11 -1.25 -3.08
N ILE A 92 10.86 -0.86 -2.83
CA ILE A 92 9.67 -1.46 -3.44
C ILE A 92 9.74 -1.35 -4.97
N SER A 93 10.13 -0.19 -5.51
CA SER A 93 10.25 0.01 -6.96
C SER A 93 11.28 -0.94 -7.58
N SER A 94 12.45 -1.09 -6.94
CA SER A 94 13.48 -2.05 -7.36
C SER A 94 12.97 -3.49 -7.32
N LEU A 95 12.30 -3.90 -6.24
CA LEU A 95 11.79 -5.26 -6.09
C LEU A 95 10.67 -5.58 -7.10
N VAL A 96 9.79 -4.62 -7.40
CA VAL A 96 8.78 -4.75 -8.45
C VAL A 96 9.45 -4.92 -9.81
N GLN A 97 10.44 -4.09 -10.14
CA GLN A 97 11.15 -4.17 -11.43
C GLN A 97 11.89 -5.50 -11.59
N GLU A 98 12.58 -5.96 -10.54
CA GLU A 98 13.42 -7.16 -10.58
C GLU A 98 12.62 -8.47 -10.55
N ASN A 99 11.46 -8.50 -9.88
CA ASN A 99 10.75 -9.75 -9.59
C ASN A 99 9.36 -9.84 -10.24
N ILE A 100 8.70 -8.72 -10.53
CA ILE A 100 7.35 -8.69 -11.10
C ILE A 100 7.39 -8.34 -12.59
N PHE A 101 8.10 -7.28 -12.97
CA PHE A 101 8.23 -6.82 -14.36
C PHE A 101 9.45 -7.41 -15.05
N THR A 102 9.58 -8.72 -14.97
CA THR A 102 10.64 -9.50 -15.61
C THR A 102 10.06 -10.55 -16.55
N GLU A 103 10.79 -10.87 -17.62
CA GLU A 103 10.39 -11.90 -18.60
C GLU A 103 10.24 -13.28 -17.97
N SER A 104 10.92 -13.55 -16.84
CA SER A 104 10.83 -14.81 -16.12
C SER A 104 9.56 -14.95 -15.24
N ASN A 105 8.72 -13.92 -15.16
CA ASN A 105 7.49 -13.97 -14.39
C ASN A 105 6.33 -14.54 -15.23
N GLU A 106 6.01 -15.81 -15.00
CA GLU A 106 4.93 -16.51 -15.72
C GLU A 106 3.53 -16.24 -15.14
N LEU A 107 3.43 -15.64 -13.94
CA LEU A 107 2.16 -15.38 -13.27
C LEU A 107 1.54 -14.07 -13.77
N MET A 108 0.89 -14.07 -14.94
CA MET A 108 0.35 -12.85 -15.57
C MET A 108 -0.55 -12.01 -14.63
N LYS A 109 -1.33 -12.66 -13.76
CA LYS A 109 -2.19 -11.95 -12.80
C LYS A 109 -1.40 -11.04 -11.86
N SER A 110 -0.16 -11.41 -11.49
CA SER A 110 0.73 -10.59 -10.66
C SER A 110 1.13 -9.28 -11.34
N VAL A 111 1.37 -9.34 -12.66
CA VAL A 111 1.72 -8.17 -13.47
C VAL A 111 0.51 -7.24 -13.58
N GLN A 112 -0.67 -7.81 -13.86
CA GLN A 112 -1.93 -7.06 -13.97
C GLN A 112 -2.24 -6.30 -12.69
N ILE A 113 -2.28 -6.99 -11.55
CA ILE A 113 -2.65 -6.34 -10.28
C ILE A 113 -1.63 -5.28 -9.85
N MET A 114 -0.34 -5.51 -10.13
CA MET A 114 0.69 -4.51 -9.85
C MET A 114 0.54 -3.27 -10.74
N LEU A 115 0.23 -3.44 -12.02
CA LEU A 115 -0.06 -2.32 -12.93
C LEU A 115 -1.31 -1.55 -12.49
N ASP A 116 -2.36 -2.25 -12.06
CA ASP A 116 -3.58 -1.63 -11.54
C ASP A 116 -3.28 -0.81 -10.27
N ALA A 117 -2.51 -1.37 -9.34
CA ALA A 117 -2.11 -0.66 -8.13
C ALA A 117 -1.21 0.57 -8.40
N LEU A 118 -0.29 0.47 -9.37
CA LEU A 118 0.51 1.61 -9.82
C LEU A 118 -0.33 2.68 -10.53
N ASN A 119 -1.35 2.27 -11.29
CA ASN A 119 -2.29 3.18 -11.92
C ASN A 119 -3.09 3.98 -10.88
N GLU A 120 -3.59 3.32 -9.82
CA GLU A 120 -4.25 3.98 -8.69
C GLU A 120 -3.30 4.93 -7.95
N THR A 121 -2.06 4.52 -7.73
CA THR A 121 -1.02 5.38 -7.14
C THR A 121 -0.78 6.63 -7.98
N ARG A 122 -0.71 6.49 -9.30
CA ARG A 122 -0.57 7.62 -10.24
C ARG A 122 -1.79 8.54 -10.20
N LEU A 123 -3.00 7.99 -10.19
CA LEU A 123 -4.25 8.75 -10.08
C LEU A 123 -4.27 9.59 -8.80
N TYR A 124 -3.94 8.97 -7.66
CA TYR A 124 -3.85 9.66 -6.38
C TYR A 124 -2.84 10.82 -6.42
N HIS A 125 -1.63 10.58 -6.94
CA HIS A 125 -0.61 11.62 -7.07
C HIS A 125 -1.08 12.81 -7.93
N VAL A 126 -1.76 12.55 -9.05
CA VAL A 126 -2.32 13.60 -9.92
C VAL A 126 -3.39 14.42 -9.18
N MET A 127 -4.31 13.74 -8.47
CA MET A 127 -5.36 14.40 -7.69
C MET A 127 -4.79 15.28 -6.57
N GLU A 128 -3.80 14.78 -5.84
CA GLU A 128 -3.17 15.51 -4.73
C GLU A 128 -2.39 16.73 -5.23
N ARG A 129 -1.68 16.61 -6.37
CA ARG A 129 -1.05 17.76 -7.04
C ARG A 129 -2.07 18.81 -7.47
N GLY A 130 -3.25 18.40 -7.95
CA GLY A 130 -4.36 19.29 -8.28
C GLY A 130 -4.87 20.09 -7.08
N ARG A 131 -5.02 19.45 -5.91
CA ARG A 131 -5.43 20.10 -4.65
C ARG A 131 -4.41 21.12 -4.14
N THR A 132 -3.12 20.81 -4.27
CA THR A 132 -2.05 21.74 -3.88
C THR A 132 -1.89 22.93 -4.85
N SER A 133 -2.27 22.75 -6.12
CA SER A 133 -2.20 23.80 -7.14
C SER A 133 -3.38 24.80 -7.07
N SER A 134 -4.49 24.44 -6.42
CA SER A 134 -5.61 25.36 -6.17
C SER A 134 -5.37 26.20 -4.91
N ALA A 135 -4.38 27.10 -4.97
CA ALA A 135 -4.29 28.20 -4.00
C ALA A 135 -5.48 29.17 -4.22
N PRO A 136 -6.02 29.81 -3.16
CA PRO A 136 -7.13 30.75 -3.33
C PRO A 136 -6.67 31.90 -4.24
N LEU A 137 -7.40 32.13 -5.34
CA LEU A 137 -7.35 33.39 -6.06
C LEU A 137 -7.57 34.50 -5.03
N LYS A 138 -6.53 35.31 -4.78
CA LYS A 138 -6.65 36.55 -4.00
C LYS A 138 -7.86 37.30 -4.54
N ARG A 139 -8.94 37.40 -3.75
CA ARG A 139 -10.02 38.35 -4.02
C ARG A 139 -9.40 39.74 -3.91
N ASP A 140 -9.00 40.31 -5.03
CA ASP A 140 -8.78 41.75 -5.10
C ASP A 140 -10.12 42.41 -4.80
N SER A 141 -10.20 42.99 -3.60
CA SER A 141 -11.33 43.78 -3.16
C SER A 141 -11.31 45.10 -3.94
N PRO A 142 -12.42 45.55 -4.54
CA PRO A 142 -12.44 46.86 -5.17
C PRO A 142 -12.29 47.94 -4.09
N LYS A 143 -11.26 48.78 -4.25
CA LYS A 143 -11.03 49.98 -3.42
C LYS A 143 -12.31 50.82 -3.37
N VAL A 144 -12.89 50.97 -2.18
CA VAL A 144 -13.87 52.01 -1.90
C VAL A 144 -13.14 53.35 -2.00
N ALA A 145 -13.33 54.05 -3.11
CA ALA A 145 -12.83 55.41 -3.26
C ALA A 145 -13.71 56.35 -2.43
N ALA A 146 -13.23 56.70 -1.24
CA ALA A 146 -13.71 57.86 -0.51
C ALA A 146 -13.46 59.11 -1.38
N LYS A 147 -14.53 59.76 -1.85
CA LYS A 147 -14.48 61.17 -2.20
C LYS A 147 -15.15 61.96 -1.08
N GLN A 148 -14.33 62.34 -0.10
CA GLN A 148 -14.49 63.63 0.55
C GLN A 148 -13.97 64.69 -0.41
N ALA A 149 -14.83 65.63 -0.80
CA ALA A 149 -14.40 66.93 -1.30
C ALA A 149 -15.44 67.95 -0.84
N LEU A 150 -15.04 68.69 0.20
CA LEU A 150 -15.60 69.95 0.64
C LEU A 150 -15.36 71.01 -0.46
N TYR A 151 -16.42 71.72 -0.86
CA TYR A 151 -16.56 73.18 -0.91
C TYR A 151 -17.86 73.54 -1.64
#